data_AF-A0A1Y3LMF1-F1
#
_entry.id   AF-A0A1Y3LMF1-F1
#
_cell.length_a   1.000
_cell.length_b   1.000
_cell.length_c   1.000
_cell.angle_alpha   90.00
_cell.angle_beta   90.00
_cell.angle_gamma   90.00
#
_symmetry.space_group_name_H-M   'P 1'
#
loop_
_entity.id
_entity.type
_entity.pdbx_description
1 polymer ?
#
loop_
_entity_poly.entity_id
_entity_poly.type
_entity_poly.pdbx_seq_one_letter_code
_entity_poly.pdbx_strand_id
1 'polypeptide(L)'
;MFMDLSEEEMRRALFGDARSSERASGHAMPLNKNRSQKMTSKIRVVLQVGNVYEGGYEEVVYESSSLSALVAEMEAKKKYKKYKYVRVVSVVRV
;
A
#
# COMPACT_ATOMS: atom_id res chain seq x y z
N MET A 1 -16.10 -34.43 22.15
CA MET A 1 -15.95 -35.46 21.10
C MET A 1 -15.23 -34.81 19.94
N PHE A 2 -13.92 -35.04 19.81
CA PHE A 2 -13.17 -34.60 18.64
C PHE A 2 -13.53 -35.54 17.50
N MET A 3 -14.08 -34.98 16.43
CA MET A 3 -14.45 -35.73 15.24
C MET A 3 -13.13 -36.15 14.56
N ASP A 4 -12.86 -37.45 14.57
CA ASP A 4 -11.78 -38.05 13.78
C ASP A 4 -12.23 -38.02 12.31
N LEU A 5 -12.21 -36.82 11.72
CA LEU A 5 -12.49 -36.61 10.31
C LEU A 5 -11.25 -37.03 9.54
N SER A 6 -11.40 -38.00 8.66
CA SER A 6 -10.30 -38.46 7.81
C SER A 6 -9.73 -37.26 7.01
N GLU A 7 -8.42 -37.27 6.77
CA GLU A 7 -7.73 -36.21 6.01
C GLU A 7 -8.44 -35.95 4.65
N GLU A 8 -8.92 -37.01 4.01
CA GLU A 8 -9.68 -36.97 2.76
C GLU A 8 -10.94 -36.09 2.88
N GLU A 9 -11.61 -36.14 4.03
CA GLU A 9 -12.85 -35.40 4.30
C GLU A 9 -12.56 -33.92 4.54
N MET A 10 -11.49 -33.60 5.27
CA MET A 10 -11.02 -32.22 5.41
C MET A 10 -10.56 -31.65 4.06
N ARG A 11 -9.89 -32.46 3.24
CA ARG A 11 -9.49 -32.08 1.88
C ARG A 11 -10.70 -31.80 1.00
N ARG A 12 -11.71 -32.67 1.00
CA ARG A 12 -12.94 -32.47 0.23
C ARG A 12 -13.70 -31.22 0.68
N ALA A 13 -13.76 -30.94 1.98
CA ALA A 13 -14.44 -29.76 2.50
C ALA A 13 -13.70 -28.45 2.14
N LEU A 14 -12.36 -28.47 2.13
CA LEU A 14 -11.55 -27.28 1.80
C LEU A 14 -11.42 -27.05 0.29
N PHE A 15 -11.39 -28.11 -0.52
CA PHE A 15 -10.98 -28.02 -1.93
C PHE A 15 -11.98 -28.61 -2.94
N GLY A 16 -13.04 -29.31 -2.49
CA GLY A 16 -14.05 -29.93 -3.36
C GLY A 16 -13.58 -31.22 -4.08
N ASP A 17 -14.50 -31.88 -4.78
CA ASP A 17 -14.23 -33.14 -5.49
C ASP A 17 -13.29 -32.95 -6.69
N ALA A 18 -12.17 -33.68 -6.68
CA ALA A 18 -11.07 -33.55 -7.64
C ALA A 18 -11.39 -34.04 -9.07
N ARG A 19 -12.59 -34.57 -9.35
CA ARG A 19 -12.98 -34.94 -10.73
C ARG A 19 -13.20 -33.75 -11.66
N SER A 20 -13.19 -32.54 -11.11
CA SER A 20 -13.16 -31.30 -11.88
C SER A 20 -11.72 -30.76 -12.11
N SER A 21 -10.70 -31.59 -11.88
CA SER A 21 -9.28 -31.16 -11.92
C SER A 21 -8.47 -31.81 -13.05
N GLU A 22 -9.07 -32.13 -14.21
CA GLU A 22 -8.31 -32.47 -15.43
C GLU A 22 -8.23 -31.30 -16.44
N ARG A 23 -8.65 -30.09 -16.05
CA ARG A 23 -8.50 -28.87 -16.88
C ARG A 23 -7.80 -27.69 -16.20
N ALA A 24 -6.93 -27.93 -15.23
CA ALA A 24 -6.18 -26.85 -14.60
C ALA A 24 -4.71 -27.23 -14.31
N SER A 25 -4.00 -27.70 -15.34
CA SER A 25 -2.54 -27.57 -15.32
C SER A 25 -2.18 -26.19 -15.85
N GLY A 26 -1.71 -25.31 -14.97
CA GLY A 26 -0.98 -24.11 -15.37
C GLY A 26 -1.37 -22.83 -14.65
N HIS A 27 -0.54 -22.48 -13.68
CA HIS A 27 -0.01 -21.13 -13.48
C HIS A 27 -1.01 -19.97 -13.29
N ALA A 28 -1.02 -19.52 -12.03
CA ALA A 28 -1.30 -18.16 -11.60
C ALA A 28 -2.58 -17.55 -12.18
N MET A 29 -3.64 -17.57 -11.37
CA MET A 29 -4.63 -16.50 -11.46
C MET A 29 -3.86 -15.18 -11.55
N PRO A 30 -3.98 -14.38 -12.62
CA PRO A 30 -3.61 -12.99 -12.47
C PRO A 30 -4.53 -12.52 -11.35
N LEU A 31 -3.94 -12.19 -10.19
CA LEU A 31 -4.64 -11.43 -9.16
C LEU A 31 -5.35 -10.35 -9.93
N ASN A 32 -6.68 -10.46 -9.98
CA ASN A 32 -7.51 -9.61 -10.80
C ASN A 32 -7.23 -8.23 -10.22
N LYS A 33 -6.32 -7.51 -10.88
CA LYS A 33 -5.99 -6.14 -10.57
C LYS A 33 -7.22 -5.44 -11.07
N ASN A 34 -8.25 -5.45 -10.22
CA ASN A 34 -9.22 -4.39 -10.15
C ASN A 34 -8.34 -3.15 -10.17
N ARG A 35 -8.20 -2.59 -11.37
CA ARG A 35 -7.75 -1.23 -11.57
C ARG A 35 -8.89 -0.44 -10.97
N SER A 36 -8.90 -0.40 -9.64
CA SER A 36 -9.80 0.42 -8.85
C SER A 36 -9.71 1.76 -9.53
N GLN A 37 -10.86 2.13 -10.08
CA GLN A 37 -11.08 3.30 -10.91
C GLN A 37 -10.19 4.40 -10.35
N LYS A 38 -9.23 4.85 -11.17
CA LYS A 38 -8.19 5.80 -10.77
C LYS A 38 -8.93 7.05 -10.30
N MET A 39 -9.25 7.10 -9.01
CA MET A 39 -9.82 8.26 -8.36
C MET A 39 -8.63 9.19 -8.26
N THR A 40 -8.38 9.97 -9.31
CA THR A 40 -7.22 10.87 -9.41
C THR A 40 -7.43 12.09 -8.54
N SER A 41 -7.98 11.92 -7.34
CA SER A 41 -7.93 12.96 -6.34
C SER A 41 -6.47 13.17 -6.03
N LYS A 42 -5.96 14.31 -6.49
CA LYS A 42 -4.61 14.71 -6.16
C LYS A 42 -4.66 15.13 -4.70
N ILE A 43 -3.62 14.84 -3.97
CA ILE A 43 -3.46 15.32 -2.61
C ILE A 43 -2.37 16.36 -2.62
N ARG A 44 -2.65 17.52 -2.04
CA ARG A 44 -1.69 18.56 -1.71
C ARG A 44 -1.27 18.36 -0.27
N VAL A 45 0.02 18.16 -0.04
CA VAL A 45 0.59 18.05 1.30
C VAL A 45 1.54 19.23 1.51
N VAL A 46 1.35 19.94 2.61
CA VAL A 46 2.27 21.01 3.06
C VAL A 46 3.12 20.45 4.18
N LEU A 47 4.43 20.39 3.94
CA LEU A 47 5.41 19.95 4.92
C LEU A 47 6.25 21.13 5.39
N GLN A 48 6.44 21.20 6.68
CA GLN A 48 7.34 22.12 7.34
C GLN A 48 8.65 21.37 7.61
N VAL A 49 9.72 21.77 6.92
CA VAL A 49 11.05 21.14 7.02
C VAL A 49 12.05 22.08 7.67
N GLY A 50 12.87 21.55 8.57
CA GLY A 50 13.84 22.34 9.31
C GLY A 50 15.03 21.48 9.76
N ASN A 51 16.19 22.11 9.94
CA ASN A 51 17.38 21.45 10.49
C ASN A 51 17.55 21.72 12.00
N VAL A 52 16.88 22.75 12.51
CA VAL A 52 16.89 23.15 13.92
C VAL A 52 15.51 22.86 14.50
N TYR A 53 15.48 22.14 15.63
CA TYR A 53 14.26 21.94 16.40
C TYR A 53 13.89 23.30 17.00
N GLU A 54 12.79 23.90 16.55
CA GLU A 54 12.31 25.26 16.91
C GLU A 54 13.04 26.45 16.25
N GLY A 55 13.67 26.23 15.09
CA GLY A 55 14.28 27.30 14.27
C GLY A 55 13.47 27.69 13.03
N GLY A 56 14.13 28.33 12.06
CA GLY A 56 13.51 28.68 10.78
C GLY A 56 13.03 27.43 10.04
N TYR A 57 11.73 27.36 9.78
CA TYR A 57 11.12 26.29 9.01
C TYR A 57 10.81 26.76 7.59
N GLU A 58 11.07 25.90 6.61
CA GLU A 58 10.66 26.11 5.23
C GLU A 58 9.38 25.31 4.96
N GLU A 59 8.38 25.96 4.37
CA GLU A 59 7.16 25.29 3.93
C GLU A 59 7.34 24.79 2.49
N VAL A 60 7.15 23.49 2.29
CA VAL A 60 7.25 22.85 0.98
C VAL A 60 5.93 22.18 0.63
N VAL A 61 5.39 22.55 -0.53
CA VAL A 61 4.12 22.03 -1.06
C VAL A 61 4.40 20.91 -2.04
N TYR A 62 3.76 19.76 -1.83
CA TYR A 62 3.84 18.62 -2.74
C TYR A 62 2.46 18.18 -3.20
N GLU A 63 2.35 17.88 -4.49
CA GLU A 63 1.16 17.25 -5.07
C GLU A 63 1.46 15.80 -5.41
N SER A 64 0.63 14.87 -4.95
CA SER A 64 0.75 13.45 -5.30
C SER A 64 -0.63 12.82 -5.48
N SER A 65 -0.70 11.61 -6.03
CA SER A 65 -1.94 10.82 -6.12
C SER A 65 -2.17 9.93 -4.91
N SER A 66 -1.17 9.75 -4.04
CA SER A 66 -1.27 8.92 -2.82
C SER A 66 -0.23 9.35 -1.78
N LEU A 67 -0.60 9.31 -0.50
CA LEU A 67 0.33 9.57 0.62
C LEU A 67 1.49 8.59 0.62
N SER A 68 1.24 7.32 0.27
CA SER A 68 2.30 6.31 0.18
C SER A 68 3.32 6.61 -0.91
N ALA A 69 2.87 7.15 -2.05
CA ALA A 69 3.77 7.55 -3.14
C ALA A 69 4.63 8.75 -2.75
N LEU A 70 4.03 9.73 -2.05
CA LEU A 70 4.76 10.87 -1.49
C LEU A 70 5.84 10.40 -0.50
N VAL A 71 5.48 9.56 0.48
CA VAL A 71 6.43 9.04 1.48
C VAL A 71 7.57 8.29 0.80
N ALA A 72 7.27 7.38 -0.13
CA ALA A 72 8.29 6.65 -0.87
C ALA A 72 9.20 7.58 -1.68
N GLU A 73 8.65 8.60 -2.33
CA GLU A 73 9.43 9.62 -3.03
C GLU A 73 10.32 10.40 -2.07
N MET A 74 9.84 10.73 -0.87
CA MET A 74 10.63 11.40 0.16
C MET A 74 11.73 10.53 0.77
N GLU A 75 11.47 9.24 0.97
CA GLU A 75 12.47 8.29 1.47
C GLU A 75 13.53 7.98 0.40
N ALA A 76 13.11 7.81 -0.85
CA ALA A 76 14.00 7.58 -1.99
C ALA A 76 14.80 8.84 -2.33
N LYS A 77 14.14 10.00 -2.41
CA LYS A 77 14.80 11.31 -2.38
C LYS A 77 15.22 11.59 -0.94
N LYS A 78 16.27 10.90 -0.49
CA LYS A 78 17.19 11.29 0.59
C LYS A 78 17.78 12.72 0.45
N LYS A 79 17.22 13.55 -0.43
CA LYS A 79 17.33 15.00 -0.54
C LYS A 79 16.95 15.70 0.78
N TYR A 80 16.18 15.04 1.65
CA TYR A 80 15.94 15.47 3.03
C TYR A 80 17.05 15.10 4.02
N LYS A 81 18.18 14.50 3.61
CA LYS A 81 19.38 14.41 4.48
C LYS A 81 19.83 15.77 5.02
N LYS A 82 19.36 16.88 4.42
CA LYS A 82 19.60 18.25 4.88
C LYS A 82 18.65 18.71 6.00
N TYR A 83 17.49 18.08 6.18
CA TYR A 83 16.46 18.49 7.15
C TYR A 83 16.26 17.40 8.18
N LYS A 84 16.68 17.68 9.42
CA LYS A 84 16.59 16.76 10.55
C LYS A 84 15.15 16.60 11.07
N TYR A 85 14.31 17.61 10.85
CA TYR A 85 12.93 17.67 11.34
C TYR A 85 11.98 17.94 10.20
N VAL A 86 10.96 17.09 10.08
CA VAL A 86 9.90 17.21 9.09
C VAL A 86 8.57 17.07 9.82
N ARG A 87 7.69 18.04 9.64
CA ARG A 87 6.33 18.04 10.20
C ARG A 87 5.32 18.23 9.08
N VAL A 88 4.24 17.46 9.12
CA VAL A 88 3.11 17.67 8.21
C VAL A 88 2.18 18.71 8.83
N VAL A 89 1.87 19.76 8.06
CA VAL A 89 1.02 20.86 8.52
C VAL A 89 -0.39 20.72 7.96
N SER A 90 -0.52 20.29 6.71
CA SER A 90 -1.83 20.16 6.07
C SER A 90 -1.83 19.13 4.95
N VAL A 91 -2.96 18.44 4.81
CA VAL A 91 -3.25 17.50 3.74
C VAL A 91 -4.62 17.86 3.17
N VAL A 92 -4.64 18.31 1.92
CA VAL A 92 -5.86 18.71 1.22
C VAL A 92 -6.06 17.79 0.02
N ARG A 93 -7.28 17.30 -0.15
CA ARG A 93 -7.69 16.56 -1.34
C ARG A 93 -8.16 17.55 -2.39
N VAL A 94 -7.58 17.47 -3.58
CA VAL A 94 -7.77 18.35 -4.75
C VAL A 94 -8.36 17.56 -5.92
#